data_AF-W2GDV4-F1
#
_entry.id   AF-W2GDV4-F1
#
_cell.length_a   1.000
_cell.length_b   1.000
_cell.length_c   1.000
_cell.angle_alpha   90.00
_cell.angle_beta   90.00
_cell.angle_gamma   90.00
#
_symmetry.space_group_name_H-M   'P 1'
#
loop_
_entity.id
_entity.type
_entity.pdbx_description
1 polymer ?
#
loop_
_entity_poly.entity_id
_entity_poly.type
_entity_poly.pdbx_seq_one_letter_code
_entity_poly.pdbx_strand_id
1 'polypeptide(L)'
;MINFYETIDKKKLKKFPKNEHFELPFRMCVASPSGSGKSNAVLYIIALLSKCFTKIGICTKTNETLYDHLKDTIDNVDVIEEGMVPAMGEYDSETSKLVIFDDLVLEPKKTQAQIGQYCIRGRKKGWSMIYISQSYFGIPKTIRINSQYVVLGRNLTQRDLAIICRDFPSDIPIKDFIDLYKRITSEKMSTMMMDIIDRKIYQNITDFLCDL
;
A
#
# COMPACT_ATOMS: atom_id res chain seq x y z
N MET A 1 -11.30 -30.06 2.65
CA MET A 1 -11.66 -28.98 3.60
C MET A 1 -12.85 -28.23 3.02
N ILE A 2 -13.93 -28.02 3.77
CA ILE A 2 -15.08 -27.25 3.27
C ILE A 2 -14.77 -25.76 3.39
N ASN A 3 -14.89 -25.00 2.30
CA ASN A 3 -14.74 -23.55 2.32
C ASN A 3 -16.07 -22.89 2.72
N PHE A 4 -16.24 -22.57 4.01
CA PHE A 4 -17.48 -21.98 4.51
C PHE A 4 -17.83 -20.63 3.85
N TYR A 5 -16.86 -19.90 3.28
CA TYR A 5 -17.17 -18.66 2.56
C TYR A 5 -18.07 -18.90 1.33
N GLU A 6 -17.97 -20.06 0.70
CA GLU A 6 -18.82 -20.43 -0.43
C GLU A 6 -20.26 -20.76 0.00
N THR A 7 -20.46 -21.07 1.28
CA THR A 7 -21.78 -21.38 1.87
C THR A 7 -22.52 -20.16 2.38
N ILE A 8 -21.83 -19.02 2.53
CA ILE A 8 -22.45 -17.77 2.99
C ILE A 8 -23.32 -17.20 1.87
N ASP A 9 -24.53 -16.76 2.23
CA ASP A 9 -25.37 -15.97 1.33
C ASP A 9 -24.60 -14.71 0.87
N LYS A 10 -24.26 -14.66 -0.42
CA LYS A 10 -23.49 -13.57 -1.03
C LYS A 10 -24.14 -12.20 -0.84
N LYS A 11 -25.44 -12.11 -0.54
CA LYS A 11 -26.13 -10.86 -0.20
C LYS A 11 -25.70 -10.29 1.16
N LYS A 12 -25.21 -11.13 2.07
CA LYS A 12 -24.70 -10.73 3.39
C LYS A 12 -23.24 -10.29 3.36
N LEU A 13 -22.53 -10.53 2.26
CA LEU A 13 -21.14 -10.12 2.10
C LEU A 13 -21.09 -8.66 1.65
N LYS A 14 -20.19 -7.89 2.26
CA LYS A 14 -19.87 -6.54 1.76
C LYS A 14 -19.29 -6.65 0.36
N LYS A 15 -19.77 -5.80 -0.53
CA LYS A 15 -19.29 -5.72 -1.91
C LYS A 15 -18.39 -4.51 -2.05
N PHE A 16 -17.24 -4.72 -2.66
CA PHE A 16 -16.31 -3.68 -3.02
C PHE A 16 -16.25 -3.55 -4.55
N PRO A 17 -15.91 -2.38 -5.10
CA PRO A 17 -15.65 -2.24 -6.52
C PRO A 17 -14.60 -3.25 -6.99
N LYS A 18 -14.77 -3.76 -8.21
CA LYS A 18 -13.77 -4.63 -8.83
C LYS A 18 -12.73 -3.77 -9.53
N ASN A 19 -11.48 -4.19 -9.47
CA ASN A 19 -10.37 -3.60 -10.20
C ASN A 19 -9.52 -4.73 -10.78
N GLU A 20 -8.87 -4.48 -11.91
CA GLU A 20 -8.06 -5.48 -12.61
C GLU A 20 -6.71 -5.73 -11.93
N HIS A 21 -6.19 -4.76 -11.18
CA HIS A 21 -4.86 -4.78 -10.59
C HIS A 21 -4.86 -5.04 -9.08
N PHE A 22 -5.96 -4.75 -8.37
CA PHE A 22 -6.01 -4.85 -6.92
C PHE A 22 -7.33 -5.44 -6.40
N GLU A 23 -7.22 -6.31 -5.39
CA GLU A 23 -8.37 -6.76 -4.62
C GLU A 23 -8.67 -5.78 -3.49
N LEU A 24 -9.91 -5.30 -3.40
CA LEU A 24 -10.34 -4.34 -2.39
C LEU A 24 -11.13 -5.00 -1.25
N PRO A 25 -10.95 -4.56 0.00
CA PRO A 25 -9.92 -3.63 0.49
C PRO A 25 -8.54 -4.29 0.69
N PHE A 26 -7.46 -3.55 0.40
CA PHE A 26 -6.08 -4.03 0.53
C PHE A 26 -5.26 -3.29 1.59
N ARG A 27 -4.07 -3.84 1.88
CA ARG A 27 -3.02 -3.17 2.64
C ARG A 27 -1.74 -3.20 1.84
N MET A 28 -1.10 -2.05 1.73
CA MET A 28 0.08 -1.87 0.90
C MET A 28 1.17 -1.13 1.67
N CYS A 29 2.41 -1.60 1.53
CA CYS A 29 3.59 -0.85 1.92
C CYS A 29 4.26 -0.27 0.67
N VAL A 30 4.63 1.00 0.71
CA VAL A 30 5.45 1.64 -0.31
C VAL A 30 6.73 2.11 0.36
N ALA A 31 7.85 1.48 0.02
CA ALA A 31 9.13 1.71 0.67
C ALA A 31 10.19 2.09 -0.35
N SER A 32 10.77 3.28 -0.19
CA SER A 32 11.90 3.68 -1.03
C SER A 32 12.63 4.91 -0.48
N PRO A 33 13.95 5.04 -0.66
CA PRO A 33 14.70 6.24 -0.30
C PRO A 33 14.09 7.55 -0.85
N SER A 34 14.52 8.70 -0.32
CA SER A 34 14.06 10.00 -0.84
C SER A 34 14.41 10.19 -2.34
N GLY A 35 13.55 10.88 -3.09
CA GLY A 35 13.77 11.19 -4.52
C GLY A 35 13.62 10.02 -5.50
N SER A 36 13.09 8.87 -5.05
CA SER A 36 12.99 7.65 -5.86
C SER A 36 11.65 7.44 -6.58
N GLY A 37 10.65 8.30 -6.33
CA GLY A 37 9.34 8.24 -6.98
C GLY A 37 8.19 7.63 -6.17
N LYS A 38 8.30 7.52 -4.84
CA LYS A 38 7.23 6.98 -3.95
C LYS A 38 5.86 7.63 -4.20
N SER A 39 5.79 8.95 -4.08
CA SER A 39 4.54 9.69 -4.20
C SER A 39 3.97 9.55 -5.61
N ASN A 40 4.82 9.54 -6.64
CA ASN A 40 4.41 9.27 -8.03
C ASN A 40 3.82 7.86 -8.22
N ALA A 41 4.47 6.83 -7.67
CA ALA A 41 3.94 5.46 -7.73
C ALA A 41 2.58 5.35 -7.04
N VAL A 42 2.40 6.03 -5.90
CA VAL A 42 1.11 6.07 -5.18
C VAL A 42 0.05 6.80 -6.00
N LEU A 43 0.37 7.92 -6.63
CA LEU A 43 -0.58 8.60 -7.51
C LEU A 43 -1.00 7.74 -8.70
N TYR A 44 -0.05 7.02 -9.31
CA TYR A 44 -0.35 6.09 -10.38
C TYR A 44 -1.31 4.99 -9.92
N ILE A 45 -1.08 4.43 -8.73
CA ILE A 45 -1.99 3.45 -8.11
C ILE A 45 -3.38 4.04 -7.87
N ILE A 46 -3.47 5.28 -7.37
CA ILE A 46 -4.76 5.96 -7.17
C ILE A 46 -5.48 6.17 -8.50
N ALA A 47 -4.76 6.52 -9.58
CA ALA A 47 -5.33 6.65 -10.91
C ALA A 47 -5.89 5.32 -11.44
N LEU A 48 -5.16 4.21 -11.26
CA LEU A 48 -5.63 2.85 -11.58
C LEU A 48 -6.87 2.45 -10.77
N LEU A 49 -6.98 2.98 -9.54
CA LEU A 49 -8.11 2.77 -8.63
C LEU A 49 -9.15 3.89 -8.73
N SER A 50 -9.11 4.71 -9.78
CA SER A 50 -10.07 5.79 -9.97
C SER A 50 -11.50 5.23 -9.87
N LYS A 51 -12.38 5.97 -9.19
CA LYS A 51 -13.78 5.59 -8.93
C LYS A 51 -13.99 4.37 -8.01
N CYS A 52 -12.92 3.75 -7.49
CA CYS A 52 -13.05 2.65 -6.51
C CYS A 52 -13.31 3.16 -5.10
N PHE A 53 -12.93 4.39 -4.78
CA PHE A 53 -13.04 4.95 -3.43
C PHE A 53 -14.03 6.11 -3.39
N THR A 54 -14.91 6.10 -2.38
CA THR A 54 -15.81 7.22 -2.08
C THR A 54 -15.09 8.34 -1.33
N LYS A 55 -13.94 8.04 -0.73
CA LYS A 55 -13.11 8.98 0.02
C LYS A 55 -11.66 8.53 0.03
N ILE A 56 -10.75 9.49 -0.10
CA ILE A 56 -9.30 9.31 0.05
C ILE A 56 -8.81 10.24 1.14
N GLY A 57 -8.25 9.69 2.22
CA GLY A 57 -7.62 10.46 3.29
C GLY A 57 -6.11 10.31 3.25
N ILE A 58 -5.37 11.41 3.14
CA ILE A 58 -3.92 11.45 3.10
C ILE A 58 -3.43 12.07 4.40
N CYS A 59 -2.87 11.25 5.28
CA CYS A 59 -2.28 11.69 6.54
C CYS A 59 -0.78 11.91 6.32
N THR A 60 -0.32 13.15 6.44
CA THR A 60 1.08 13.53 6.25
C THR A 60 1.49 14.53 7.33
N LYS A 61 2.80 14.75 7.49
CA LYS A 61 3.30 15.82 8.35
C LYS A 61 3.16 17.20 7.71
N THR A 62 3.37 17.27 6.40
CA THR A 62 3.35 18.51 5.63
C THR A 62 2.81 18.19 4.24
N ASN A 63 1.91 19.03 3.75
CA ASN A 63 1.34 18.87 2.42
C ASN A 63 2.42 18.93 1.31
N GLU A 64 2.19 18.19 0.22
CA GLU A 64 3.02 18.19 -0.98
C GLU A 64 2.18 18.69 -2.17
N THR A 65 2.80 19.42 -3.11
CA THR A 65 2.13 19.90 -4.34
C THR A 65 1.45 18.79 -5.13
N LEU A 66 1.97 17.56 -5.02
CA LEU A 66 1.40 16.39 -5.67
C LEU A 66 0.01 16.01 -5.11
N TYR A 67 -0.24 16.25 -3.83
CA TYR A 67 -1.53 16.01 -3.20
C TYR A 67 -2.54 17.11 -3.52
N ASP A 68 -2.08 18.35 -3.71
CA ASP A 68 -2.93 19.43 -4.23
C ASP A 68 -3.41 19.08 -5.65
N HIS A 69 -2.50 18.65 -6.52
CA HIS A 69 -2.86 18.19 -7.86
C HIS A 69 -3.87 17.02 -7.82
N LEU A 70 -3.72 16.11 -6.86
CA LEU A 70 -4.67 15.01 -6.68
C LEU A 70 -6.06 15.50 -6.25
N LYS A 71 -6.14 16.46 -5.32
CA LYS A 71 -7.40 17.10 -4.91
C LYS A 71 -8.10 17.80 -6.07
N ASP A 72 -7.34 18.44 -6.94
CA ASP A 72 -7.88 19.13 -8.12
C ASP A 72 -8.41 18.14 -9.17
N THR A 73 -7.95 16.88 -9.14
CA THR A 73 -8.26 15.86 -10.16
C THR A 73 -9.31 14.85 -9.70
N ILE A 74 -9.41 14.59 -8.39
CA ILE A 74 -10.27 13.55 -7.82
C ILE A 74 -11.12 14.14 -6.69
N ASP A 75 -12.43 13.90 -6.75
CA ASP A 75 -13.36 14.31 -5.70
C ASP A 75 -13.11 13.57 -4.37
N ASN A 76 -13.45 14.23 -3.26
CA ASN A 76 -13.42 13.65 -1.90
C ASN A 76 -12.02 13.20 -1.44
N VAL A 77 -11.00 13.96 -1.81
CA VAL A 77 -9.63 13.83 -1.29
C VAL A 77 -9.41 14.81 -0.14
N ASP A 78 -9.13 14.29 1.05
CA ASP A 78 -8.77 15.09 2.23
C ASP A 78 -7.28 14.89 2.55
N VAL A 79 -6.52 15.98 2.65
CA VAL A 79 -5.16 15.95 3.19
C VAL A 79 -5.20 16.44 4.63
N ILE A 80 -4.68 15.62 5.52
CA ILE A 80 -4.66 15.81 6.97
C ILE A 80 -3.19 15.98 7.35
N GLU A 81 -2.84 17.19 7.76
CA GLU A 81 -1.46 17.59 8.05
C GLU A 81 -1.09 17.39 9.52
N GLU A 82 0.10 17.86 9.90
CA GLU A 82 0.63 17.84 11.28
C GLU A 82 0.76 16.43 11.87
N GLY A 83 0.86 15.41 11.02
CA GLY A 83 0.99 14.02 11.45
C GLY A 83 -0.26 13.49 12.14
N MET A 84 -1.41 14.14 11.94
CA MET A 84 -2.67 13.71 12.51
C MET A 84 -3.24 12.52 11.74
N VAL A 85 -3.84 11.58 12.48
CA VAL A 85 -4.56 10.44 11.92
C VAL A 85 -5.95 10.38 12.56
N PRO A 86 -7.05 10.54 11.77
CA PRO A 86 -8.41 10.63 12.31
C PRO A 86 -8.92 9.30 12.84
N ALA A 87 -9.97 9.32 13.66
CA ALA A 87 -10.58 8.09 14.13
C ALA A 87 -11.42 7.39 13.06
N MET A 88 -11.22 6.08 12.87
CA MET A 88 -12.08 5.26 11.99
C MET A 88 -13.57 5.31 12.36
N GLY A 89 -13.91 5.73 13.59
CA GLY A 89 -15.30 5.88 14.04
C GLY A 89 -16.03 7.04 13.38
N GLU A 90 -15.28 7.99 12.80
CA GLU A 90 -15.83 9.18 12.13
C GLU A 90 -16.41 8.86 10.74
N TYR A 91 -16.30 7.61 10.28
CA TYR A 91 -16.64 7.20 8.92
C TYR A 91 -17.57 6.00 8.86
N ASP A 92 -18.33 5.92 7.77
CA ASP A 92 -19.24 4.81 7.50
C ASP A 92 -18.48 3.49 7.27
N SER A 93 -19.17 2.36 7.46
CA SER A 93 -18.58 1.03 7.25
C SER A 93 -18.91 0.38 5.91
N GLU A 94 -19.75 1.01 5.09
CA GLU A 94 -20.40 0.37 3.93
C GLU A 94 -19.75 0.75 2.60
N THR A 95 -19.01 1.85 2.55
CA THR A 95 -18.33 2.32 1.34
C THR A 95 -16.86 1.89 1.29
N SER A 96 -16.30 1.80 0.09
CA SER A 96 -14.87 1.58 -0.11
C SER A 96 -14.11 2.90 0.02
N LYS A 97 -13.09 2.93 0.87
CA LYS A 97 -12.33 4.13 1.22
C LYS A 97 -10.83 3.83 1.20
N LEU A 98 -10.01 4.85 0.99
CA LEU A 98 -8.54 4.73 1.00
C LEU A 98 -7.95 5.67 2.05
N VAL A 99 -7.06 5.15 2.89
CA VAL A 99 -6.21 5.99 3.75
C VAL A 99 -4.74 5.79 3.40
N ILE A 100 -4.01 6.89 3.30
CA ILE A 100 -2.58 6.93 3.00
C ILE A 100 -1.89 7.52 4.21
N PHE A 101 -0.88 6.82 4.73
CA PHE A 101 -0.01 7.29 5.81
C PHE A 101 1.35 7.61 5.20
N ASP A 102 1.64 8.89 5.03
CA ASP A 102 2.85 9.34 4.36
C ASP A 102 3.94 9.77 5.34
N ASP A 103 5.03 9.01 5.33
CA ASP A 103 6.25 9.18 6.13
C ASP A 103 6.04 9.48 7.62
N LEU A 104 4.97 8.92 8.21
CA LEU A 104 4.60 9.14 9.62
C LEU A 104 5.44 8.30 10.61
N VAL A 105 6.52 7.65 10.17
CA VAL A 105 7.29 6.67 10.98
C VAL A 105 7.87 7.24 12.28
N LEU A 106 8.09 8.55 12.35
CA LEU A 106 8.62 9.23 13.53
C LEU A 106 7.53 9.87 14.42
N GLU A 107 6.26 9.73 14.05
CA GLU A 107 5.18 10.33 14.81
C GLU A 107 5.00 9.68 16.20
N PRO A 108 4.43 10.41 17.18
CA PRO A 108 4.25 9.91 18.53
C PRO A 108 3.51 8.57 18.59
N LYS A 109 3.74 7.83 19.69
CA LYS A 109 3.09 6.52 19.93
C LYS A 109 1.57 6.54 19.76
N LYS A 110 0.91 7.66 20.07
CA LYS A 110 -0.53 7.85 19.88
C LYS A 110 -0.91 7.73 18.40
N THR A 111 -0.22 8.44 17.51
CA THR A 111 -0.42 8.38 16.05
C THR A 111 -0.11 6.97 15.53
N GLN A 112 1.03 6.38 15.95
CA GLN A 112 1.39 5.02 15.56
C GLN A 112 0.36 3.97 16.01
N ALA A 113 -0.21 4.11 17.20
CA ALA A 113 -1.29 3.25 17.68
C ALA A 113 -2.56 3.40 16.82
N GLN A 114 -2.87 4.61 16.38
CA GLN A 114 -4.01 4.90 15.52
C GLN A 114 -3.86 4.26 14.13
N ILE A 115 -2.68 4.39 13.53
CA ILE A 115 -2.33 3.68 12.28
C ILE A 115 -2.46 2.17 12.48
N GLY A 116 -1.99 1.64 13.62
CA GLY A 116 -2.15 0.23 13.97
C GLY A 116 -3.62 -0.22 14.01
N GLN A 117 -4.53 0.63 14.52
CA GLN A 117 -5.96 0.34 14.50
C GLN A 117 -6.50 0.24 13.07
N TYR A 118 -6.12 1.17 12.19
CA TYR A 118 -6.44 1.08 10.77
C TYR A 118 -5.94 -0.25 10.19
N CYS A 119 -4.66 -0.59 10.40
CA CYS A 119 -4.04 -1.80 9.86
C CYS A 119 -4.80 -3.10 10.22
N ILE A 120 -5.28 -3.18 11.46
CA ILE A 120 -5.94 -4.39 11.99
C ILE A 120 -7.44 -4.42 11.67
N ARG A 121 -8.13 -3.27 11.73
CA ARG A 121 -9.61 -3.21 11.71
C ARG A 121 -10.19 -2.53 10.48
N GLY A 122 -9.40 -1.73 9.78
CA GLY A 122 -9.81 -0.92 8.63
C GLY A 122 -10.49 -1.75 7.54
N ARG A 123 -9.94 -2.93 7.24
CA ARG A 123 -10.48 -3.86 6.23
C ARG A 123 -11.97 -4.18 6.44
N LYS A 124 -12.38 -4.45 7.69
CA LYS A 124 -13.78 -4.78 8.03
C LYS A 124 -14.73 -3.58 7.86
N LYS A 125 -14.17 -2.37 7.84
CA LYS A 125 -14.86 -1.09 7.65
C LYS A 125 -14.69 -0.53 6.23
N GLY A 126 -14.14 -1.31 5.29
CA GLY A 126 -13.99 -0.92 3.89
C GLY A 126 -12.78 -0.03 3.59
N TRP A 127 -11.81 0.07 4.50
CA TRP A 127 -10.57 0.83 4.27
C TRP A 127 -9.51 -0.02 3.59
N SER A 128 -9.13 0.40 2.38
CA SER A 128 -7.80 0.13 1.82
C SER A 128 -6.78 1.07 2.44
N MET A 129 -5.53 0.62 2.52
CA MET A 129 -4.47 1.34 3.23
C MET A 129 -3.16 1.30 2.47
N ILE A 130 -2.49 2.45 2.38
CA ILE A 130 -1.13 2.57 1.87
C ILE A 130 -0.29 3.20 2.97
N TYR A 131 0.80 2.53 3.37
CA TYR A 131 1.81 3.12 4.25
C TYR A 131 3.06 3.42 3.44
N ILE A 132 3.40 4.70 3.33
CA ILE A 132 4.58 5.19 2.61
C ILE A 132 5.69 5.44 3.63
N SER A 133 6.90 4.96 3.33
CA SER A 133 8.08 5.28 4.14
C SER A 133 9.34 5.32 3.30
N GLN A 134 10.34 6.06 3.79
CA GLN A 134 11.67 6.06 3.22
C GLN A 134 12.40 4.71 3.39
N SER A 135 12.05 3.94 4.43
CA SER A 135 12.67 2.66 4.75
C SER A 135 11.61 1.60 4.97
N TYR A 136 11.74 0.46 4.29
CA TYR A 136 10.87 -0.69 4.52
C TYR A 136 10.92 -1.11 5.98
N PHE A 137 12.12 -1.19 6.58
CA PHE A 137 12.26 -1.56 8.00
C PHE A 137 11.80 -0.48 8.98
N GLY A 138 11.62 0.76 8.52
CA GLY A 138 10.97 1.82 9.31
C GLY A 138 9.46 1.61 9.46
N ILE A 139 8.84 0.87 8.54
CA ILE A 139 7.42 0.52 8.63
C ILE A 139 7.23 -0.50 9.76
N PRO A 140 6.30 -0.25 10.71
CA PRO A 140 6.01 -1.19 11.79
C PRO A 140 5.81 -2.62 11.28
N LYS A 141 6.46 -3.59 11.92
CA LYS A 141 6.45 -5.00 11.50
C LYS A 141 5.01 -5.53 11.32
N THR A 142 4.10 -5.16 12.21
CA THR A 142 2.68 -5.54 12.13
C THR A 142 2.03 -5.10 10.82
N ILE A 143 2.41 -3.94 10.27
CA ILE A 143 1.88 -3.47 8.98
C ILE A 143 2.49 -4.28 7.85
N ARG A 144 3.82 -4.44 7.83
CA ARG A 144 4.54 -5.18 6.79
C ARG A 144 4.03 -6.60 6.56
N ILE A 145 3.94 -7.39 7.63
CA ILE A 145 3.51 -8.81 7.54
C ILE A 145 2.04 -8.98 7.13
N ASN A 146 1.26 -7.92 7.23
CA ASN A 146 -0.17 -7.91 6.92
C ASN A 146 -0.48 -7.31 5.55
N SER A 147 0.51 -6.68 4.91
CA SER A 147 0.35 -6.09 3.59
C SER A 147 0.23 -7.19 2.53
N GLN A 148 -0.76 -7.02 1.66
CA GLN A 148 -0.94 -7.85 0.48
C GLN A 148 -0.05 -7.38 -0.67
N TYR A 149 0.30 -6.09 -0.68
CA TYR A 149 1.13 -5.49 -1.72
C TYR A 149 2.33 -4.79 -1.11
N VAL A 150 3.49 -4.94 -1.72
CA VAL A 150 4.70 -4.21 -1.35
C VAL A 150 5.35 -3.61 -2.58
N VAL A 151 5.47 -2.29 -2.59
CA VAL A 151 6.10 -1.53 -3.66
C VAL A 151 7.46 -1.04 -3.18
N LEU A 152 8.51 -1.43 -3.89
CA LEU A 152 9.89 -1.03 -3.67
C LEU A 152 10.32 -0.10 -4.81
N GLY A 153 10.74 1.12 -4.46
CA GLY A 153 11.40 2.01 -5.43
C GLY A 153 12.89 1.68 -5.55
N ARG A 154 13.65 2.50 -6.30
CA ARG A 154 15.08 2.27 -6.53
C ARG A 154 15.96 2.53 -5.30
N ASN A 155 17.24 2.14 -5.40
CA ASN A 155 18.32 2.42 -4.45
C ASN A 155 18.24 1.75 -3.06
N LEU A 156 17.46 0.67 -2.88
CA LEU A 156 17.60 -0.21 -1.72
C LEU A 156 18.93 -0.97 -1.73
N THR A 157 19.46 -1.25 -0.54
CA THR A 157 20.72 -2.00 -0.39
C THR A 157 20.50 -3.49 -0.64
N GLN A 158 21.56 -4.22 -1.05
CA GLN A 158 21.47 -5.68 -1.19
C GLN A 158 21.11 -6.39 0.12
N ARG A 159 21.58 -5.85 1.26
CA ARG A 159 21.22 -6.36 2.59
C ARG A 159 19.72 -6.24 2.83
N ASP A 160 19.15 -5.07 2.54
CA ASP A 160 17.73 -4.82 2.74
C ASP A 160 16.89 -5.73 1.85
N LEU A 161 17.24 -5.83 0.57
CA LEU A 161 16.55 -6.70 -0.40
C LEU A 161 16.58 -8.17 0.05
N ALA A 162 17.73 -8.66 0.54
CA ALA A 162 17.84 -10.03 1.03
C ALA A 162 16.94 -10.32 2.24
N ILE A 163 16.75 -9.34 3.12
CA ILE A 163 15.86 -9.47 4.28
C ILE A 163 14.39 -9.35 3.83
N ILE A 164 14.07 -8.40 2.93
CA ILE A 164 12.73 -8.22 2.36
C ILE A 164 12.26 -9.51 1.67
N CYS A 165 13.10 -10.13 0.84
CA CYS A 165 12.81 -11.38 0.15
C CYS A 165 12.44 -12.52 1.13
N ARG A 166 13.01 -12.51 2.35
CA ARG A 166 12.74 -13.51 3.39
C ARG A 166 11.50 -13.21 4.23
N ASP A 167 10.97 -11.98 4.19
CA ASP A 167 9.74 -11.63 4.91
C ASP A 167 8.49 -12.26 4.26
N PHE A 168 8.60 -12.77 3.03
CA PHE A 168 7.50 -13.34 2.26
C PHE A 168 7.75 -14.79 1.87
N PRO A 169 6.70 -15.62 1.77
CA PRO A 169 6.80 -16.95 1.16
C PRO A 169 7.20 -16.78 -0.31
N SER A 170 8.39 -17.24 -0.67
CA SER A 170 8.98 -17.02 -1.97
C SER A 170 9.85 -18.20 -2.36
N ASP A 171 9.73 -18.64 -3.62
CA ASP A 171 10.54 -19.73 -4.18
C ASP A 171 11.74 -19.18 -4.97
N ILE A 172 11.80 -17.87 -5.19
CA ILE A 172 12.91 -17.23 -5.88
C ILE A 172 14.19 -17.27 -5.02
N PRO A 173 15.34 -17.65 -5.59
CA PRO A 173 16.62 -17.47 -4.90
C PRO A 173 16.87 -15.98 -4.62
N ILE A 174 17.39 -15.66 -3.43
CA ILE A 174 17.67 -14.27 -3.00
C ILE A 174 18.53 -13.51 -4.01
N LYS A 175 19.51 -14.19 -4.63
CA LYS A 175 20.35 -13.58 -5.66
C LYS A 175 19.53 -13.16 -6.88
N ASP A 176 18.64 -14.03 -7.34
CA ASP A 176 17.78 -13.77 -8.50
C ASP A 176 16.77 -12.67 -8.20
N PHE A 177 16.23 -12.61 -6.98
CA PHE A 177 15.42 -11.49 -6.51
C PHE A 177 16.17 -10.14 -6.58
N ILE A 178 17.41 -10.11 -6.07
CA ILE A 178 18.24 -8.90 -6.08
C ILE A 178 18.57 -8.48 -7.51
N ASP A 179 18.93 -9.44 -8.37
CA ASP A 179 19.27 -9.17 -9.78
C ASP A 179 18.03 -8.71 -10.56
N LEU A 180 16.86 -9.30 -10.30
CA LEU A 180 15.56 -8.87 -10.83
C LEU A 180 15.23 -7.45 -10.39
N TYR A 181 15.33 -7.14 -9.10
CA TYR A 181 15.09 -5.81 -8.56
C TYR A 181 15.99 -4.76 -9.22
N LYS A 182 17.29 -5.02 -9.39
CA LYS A 182 18.22 -4.09 -10.05
C LYS A 182 17.81 -3.83 -11.50
N ARG A 183 17.32 -4.85 -12.21
CA ARG A 183 16.84 -4.72 -13.59
C ARG A 183 15.54 -3.91 -13.65
N ILE A 184 14.57 -4.19 -12.78
CA ILE A 184 13.29 -3.49 -12.73
C ILE A 184 13.48 -2.01 -12.39
N THR A 185 14.42 -1.73 -11.47
CA THR A 185 14.62 -0.38 -10.89
C THR A 185 15.80 0.39 -11.48
N SER A 186 16.26 0.03 -12.70
CA SER A 186 17.40 0.67 -13.36
C SER A 186 17.10 2.14 -13.72
N GLU A 187 15.87 2.40 -14.16
CA GLU A 187 15.40 3.71 -14.58
C GLU A 187 14.92 4.59 -13.41
N LYS A 188 14.83 5.90 -13.63
CA LYS A 188 14.25 6.80 -12.63
C LYS A 188 12.75 6.52 -12.52
N MET A 189 12.20 6.65 -11.31
CA MET A 189 10.77 6.45 -11.01
C MET A 189 10.22 5.03 -11.19
N SER A 190 11.04 4.07 -11.63
CA SER A 190 10.60 2.68 -11.77
C SER A 190 10.48 1.99 -10.42
N THR A 191 9.48 1.11 -10.29
CA THR A 191 9.18 0.37 -9.06
C THR A 191 9.05 -1.12 -9.31
N MET A 192 9.40 -1.91 -8.30
CA MET A 192 9.05 -3.33 -8.20
C MET A 192 7.85 -3.45 -7.26
N MET A 193 6.77 -4.05 -7.72
CA MET A 193 5.59 -4.35 -6.90
C MET A 193 5.49 -5.86 -6.71
N MET A 194 5.37 -6.29 -5.47
CA MET A 194 5.16 -7.68 -5.08
C MET A 194 3.72 -7.83 -4.61
N ASP A 195 2.97 -8.70 -5.28
CA ASP A 195 1.70 -9.22 -4.82
C ASP A 195 1.95 -10.49 -4.01
N ILE A 196 1.78 -10.38 -2.70
CA ILE A 196 2.10 -11.45 -1.74
C ILE A 196 1.01 -12.52 -1.73
N ILE A 197 -0.23 -12.18 -2.11
CA ILE A 197 -1.36 -13.12 -2.10
C ILE A 197 -1.28 -14.03 -3.31
N ASP A 198 -1.12 -13.43 -4.49
CA ASP A 198 -1.01 -14.17 -5.75
C ASP A 198 0.41 -14.68 -6.03
N ARG A 199 1.39 -14.27 -5.21
CA ARG A 199 2.82 -14.57 -5.37
C ARG A 199 3.33 -14.14 -6.74
N LYS A 200 3.17 -12.85 -7.08
CA LYS A 200 3.58 -12.28 -8.36
C LYS A 200 4.44 -11.03 -8.18
N ILE A 201 5.33 -10.80 -9.13
CA ILE A 201 6.16 -9.60 -9.23
C ILE A 201 5.79 -8.83 -10.50
N TYR A 202 5.58 -7.53 -10.33
CA TYR A 202 5.28 -6.58 -11.39
C TYR A 202 6.34 -5.48 -11.43
N GLN A 203 6.63 -4.99 -12.63
CA GLN A 203 7.31 -3.72 -12.83
C GLN A 203 6.27 -2.60 -12.97
N ASN A 204 6.55 -1.45 -12.34
CA ASN A 204 5.73 -0.25 -12.44
C ASN A 204 4.23 -0.49 -12.18
N ILE A 205 3.95 -1.35 -11.19
CA ILE A 205 2.60 -1.73 -10.73
C ILE A 205 1.83 -2.67 -11.67
N THR A 206 1.89 -2.48 -12.99
CA THR A 206 1.01 -3.20 -13.94
C THR A 206 1.69 -4.30 -14.75
N ASP A 207 3.00 -4.23 -14.94
CA ASP A 207 3.69 -5.08 -15.91
C ASP A 207 4.15 -6.38 -15.24
N PHE A 208 3.38 -7.46 -15.41
CA PHE A 208 3.73 -8.77 -14.84
C PHE A 208 5.07 -9.27 -15.38
N LEU A 209 5.93 -9.79 -14.48
CA LEU A 209 7.24 -10.30 -14.84
C LEU A 209 7.45 -11.77 -14.50
N CYS A 210 7.14 -12.17 -13.27
CA CYS A 210 7.31 -13.55 -12.81
C CYS A 210 6.54 -13.79 -11.51
N ASP A 211 6.49 -15.06 -11.11
CA ASP A 211 6.00 -15.45 -9.79
C ASP A 211 7.07 -15.21 -8.71
N LEU A 212 6.63 -15.04 -7.46
CA LEU A 212 7.42 -14.77 -6.26
C LEU A 212 7.77 -16.06 -5.49
#